data_AF-A0A504YKL8-F1
#
_entry.id   AF-A0A504YKL8-F1
#
_cell.length_a   1.000
_cell.length_b   1.000
_cell.length_c   1.000
_cell.angle_alpha   90.00
_cell.angle_beta   90.00
_cell.angle_gamma   90.00
#
_symmetry.space_group_name_H-M   'P 1'
#
loop_
_entity.id
_entity.type
_entity.pdbx_description
1 polymer ?
#
loop_
_entity_poly.entity_id
_entity_poly.type
_entity_poly.pdbx_seq_one_letter_code
_entity_poly.pdbx_strand_id
1 'polypeptide(L)'
;MIILSATIFIISSIVYLVPAHGAIAPDERWYVRSSSTVPRYPLVAYVVQKTEDSDAKVKCLNIPSNEFHMHVHFAWEKAMHPMSLVVISYDGYILGANLVLPVNSMAELYAPGNISNVVDFATNCYAWARSKEPSGESVESYVSTLRAYSQEAVNKYLIQQTATQFKMHSKPGSYHFVWEAGSSMHDFMISQNYTKVACGNSKEQPNPCDWQRAGLPSSFASNLCLYRTISPIWKLQPV
;
A
#
# COMPACT_ATOMS: atom_id res chain seq x y z
N MET A 1 -49.15 -1.51 -24.25
CA MET A 1 -48.49 -2.81 -24.50
C MET A 1 -47.32 -2.55 -25.44
N ILE A 2 -46.13 -2.32 -24.90
CA ILE A 2 -44.87 -2.23 -25.66
C ILE A 2 -43.85 -3.08 -24.89
N ILE A 3 -43.29 -4.05 -25.59
CA ILE A 3 -42.38 -5.09 -25.11
C ILE A 3 -40.96 -4.54 -25.05
N LEU A 4 -40.23 -4.96 -24.01
CA LEU A 4 -38.81 -4.73 -23.76
C LEU A 4 -37.92 -5.05 -24.97
N SER A 5 -36.83 -4.29 -25.14
CA SER A 5 -35.56 -4.90 -25.58
C SER A 5 -34.42 -4.24 -24.82
N ALA A 6 -33.80 -5.03 -23.95
CA ALA A 6 -32.66 -4.68 -23.13
C ALA A 6 -31.38 -5.00 -23.90
N THR A 7 -30.60 -3.98 -24.26
CA THR A 7 -29.24 -4.17 -24.78
C THR A 7 -28.27 -4.05 -23.61
N ILE A 8 -27.92 -5.20 -23.03
CA ILE A 8 -26.86 -5.35 -22.04
C ILE A 8 -25.52 -5.33 -22.78
N PHE A 9 -24.76 -4.23 -22.65
CA PHE A 9 -23.34 -4.20 -23.00
C PHE A 9 -22.54 -4.84 -21.86
N ILE A 10 -22.18 -6.13 -22.01
CA ILE A 10 -21.15 -6.77 -21.19
C ILE A 10 -19.80 -6.37 -21.79
N ILE A 11 -19.15 -5.36 -21.20
CA ILE A 11 -17.73 -5.12 -21.47
C ILE A 11 -16.95 -6.21 -20.74
N SER A 12 -16.46 -7.16 -21.53
CA SER A 12 -15.48 -8.18 -21.12
C SER A 12 -14.27 -7.49 -20.49
N SER A 13 -14.14 -7.58 -19.17
CA SER A 13 -12.90 -7.25 -18.48
C SER A 13 -11.92 -8.39 -18.73
N ILE A 14 -10.92 -8.14 -19.57
CA ILE A 14 -9.82 -9.06 -19.83
C ILE A 14 -9.08 -9.31 -18.51
N VAL A 15 -9.22 -10.52 -17.98
CA VAL A 15 -8.39 -11.03 -16.89
C VAL A 15 -7.01 -11.30 -17.46
N TYR A 16 -6.04 -10.42 -17.19
CA TYR A 16 -4.65 -10.67 -17.54
C TYR A 16 -4.03 -11.63 -16.52
N LEU A 17 -3.97 -12.91 -16.88
CA LEU A 17 -3.11 -13.90 -16.22
C LEU A 17 -1.67 -13.67 -16.71
N VAL A 18 -0.85 -12.99 -15.91
CA VAL A 18 0.60 -12.94 -16.12
C VAL A 18 1.23 -14.05 -15.28
N PRO A 19 1.94 -15.04 -15.88
CA PRO A 19 2.61 -16.08 -15.11
C PRO A 19 3.88 -15.51 -14.47
N ALA A 20 3.86 -15.31 -13.16
CA ALA A 20 5.06 -15.03 -12.38
C ALA A 20 5.90 -16.32 -12.29
N HIS A 21 7.12 -16.29 -12.82
CA HIS A 21 8.10 -17.35 -12.60
C HIS A 21 8.62 -17.26 -11.16
N GLY A 22 8.12 -18.16 -10.31
CA GLY A 22 8.51 -18.40 -8.93
C GLY A 22 7.50 -19.37 -8.35
N ALA A 23 7.93 -20.56 -7.92
CA ALA A 23 7.06 -21.67 -7.56
C ALA A 23 5.95 -21.26 -6.57
N ILE A 24 4.70 -21.20 -7.06
CA ILE A 24 3.50 -21.02 -6.25
C ILE A 24 3.12 -22.40 -5.73
N ALA A 25 2.96 -22.53 -4.41
CA ALA A 25 2.49 -23.77 -3.80
C ALA A 25 1.08 -24.14 -4.33
N PRO A 26 0.73 -25.42 -4.48
CA PRO A 26 -0.38 -25.85 -5.34
C PRO A 26 -1.82 -25.61 -4.82
N ASP A 27 -2.05 -24.81 -3.77
CA ASP A 27 -3.36 -24.75 -3.09
C ASP A 27 -3.91 -23.33 -2.82
N GLU A 28 -3.22 -22.27 -3.23
CA GLU A 28 -3.71 -20.91 -2.96
C GLU A 28 -4.62 -20.40 -4.09
N ARG A 29 -5.90 -20.73 -3.96
CA ARG A 29 -7.02 -20.38 -4.88
C ARG A 29 -7.48 -18.93 -4.71
N TRP A 30 -6.61 -17.96 -5.02
CA TRP A 30 -6.94 -16.54 -5.04
C TRP A 30 -6.38 -15.80 -6.26
N TYR A 31 -6.91 -14.60 -6.52
CA TYR A 31 -6.48 -13.72 -7.60
C TYR A 31 -6.44 -12.25 -7.14
N VAL A 32 -5.74 -11.40 -7.89
CA VAL A 32 -5.64 -9.95 -7.64
C VAL A 32 -6.52 -9.16 -8.62
N ARG A 33 -7.13 -8.07 -8.14
CA ARG A 33 -7.83 -7.09 -8.97
C ARG A 33 -7.49 -5.67 -8.55
N SER A 34 -7.75 -4.71 -9.44
CA SER A 34 -7.78 -3.30 -9.07
C SER A 34 -8.90 -3.04 -8.07
N SER A 35 -8.60 -2.23 -7.06
CA SER A 35 -9.57 -1.73 -6.07
C SER A 35 -10.81 -1.08 -6.70
N SER A 36 -10.70 -0.49 -7.90
CA SER A 36 -11.84 0.11 -8.61
C SER A 36 -12.92 -0.90 -9.02
N THR A 37 -12.59 -2.19 -9.08
CA THR A 37 -13.50 -3.28 -9.48
C THR A 37 -14.17 -3.97 -8.29
N VAL A 38 -13.84 -3.56 -7.06
CA VAL A 38 -14.38 -4.14 -5.82
C VAL A 38 -15.34 -3.13 -5.20
N PRO A 39 -16.55 -3.55 -4.77
CA PRO A 39 -17.47 -2.63 -4.12
C PRO A 39 -16.83 -1.95 -2.90
N ARG A 40 -16.95 -0.62 -2.81
CA ARG A 40 -16.21 0.18 -1.82
C ARG A 40 -16.56 -0.19 -0.38
N TYR A 41 -17.84 -0.40 -0.07
CA TYR A 41 -18.29 -0.69 1.29
C TYR A 41 -17.66 -1.96 1.89
N PRO A 42 -17.74 -3.15 1.26
CA PRO A 42 -17.10 -4.36 1.81
C PRO A 42 -15.57 -4.24 1.86
N LEU A 43 -14.95 -3.50 0.94
CA LEU A 43 -13.51 -3.24 0.97
C LEU A 43 -13.09 -2.39 2.18
N VAL A 44 -13.79 -1.28 2.43
CA VAL A 44 -13.54 -0.42 3.59
C VAL A 44 -13.80 -1.20 4.88
N ALA A 45 -14.91 -1.93 4.96
CA ALA A 45 -15.24 -2.74 6.14
C ALA A 45 -14.14 -3.78 6.44
N TYR A 46 -13.65 -4.49 5.41
CA TYR A 46 -12.55 -5.44 5.55
C TYR A 46 -11.26 -4.77 6.06
N VAL A 47 -10.86 -3.65 5.47
CA VAL A 47 -9.63 -2.93 5.84
C VAL A 47 -9.73 -2.43 7.27
N VAL A 48 -10.84 -1.78 7.64
CA VAL A 48 -11.05 -1.26 8.99
C VAL A 48 -10.94 -2.39 10.02
N GLN A 49 -11.73 -3.45 9.83
CA GLN A 49 -11.74 -4.59 10.75
C GLN A 49 -10.34 -5.20 10.89
N LYS A 50 -9.66 -5.49 9.78
CA LYS A 50 -8.35 -6.14 9.83
C LYS A 50 -7.27 -5.25 10.42
N THR A 51 -7.26 -3.95 10.11
CA THR A 51 -6.26 -3.03 10.65
C THR A 51 -6.48 -2.80 12.14
N GLU A 52 -7.72 -2.63 12.60
CA GLU A 52 -8.04 -2.57 14.04
C GLU A 52 -7.67 -3.86 14.77
N ASP A 53 -7.83 -5.03 14.13
CA ASP A 53 -7.55 -6.34 14.72
C ASP A 53 -6.07 -6.72 14.74
N SER A 54 -5.20 -6.12 13.92
CA SER A 54 -3.83 -6.64 13.75
C SER A 54 -2.73 -5.59 13.63
N ASP A 55 -3.04 -4.35 13.27
CA ASP A 55 -2.01 -3.33 13.02
C ASP A 55 -1.71 -2.50 14.28
N ALA A 56 -0.49 -2.64 14.79
CA ALA A 56 -0.01 -1.86 15.92
C ALA A 56 -0.07 -0.35 15.69
N LYS A 57 0.01 0.11 14.43
CA LYS A 57 -0.10 1.54 14.06
C LYS A 57 -1.49 2.11 14.33
N VAL A 58 -2.53 1.27 14.43
CA VAL A 58 -3.89 1.72 14.75
C VAL A 58 -4.24 1.37 16.20
N LYS A 59 -3.95 0.13 16.62
CA LYS A 59 -4.22 -0.32 18.00
C LYS A 59 -3.54 0.54 19.07
N CYS A 60 -2.26 0.88 18.88
CA CYS A 60 -1.49 1.56 19.91
C CYS A 60 -1.75 3.08 19.95
N LEU A 61 -2.38 3.65 18.92
CA LEU A 61 -2.57 5.11 18.81
C LEU A 61 -3.93 5.58 19.32
N ASN A 62 -4.73 4.68 19.89
CA ASN A 62 -6.04 4.98 20.48
C ASN A 62 -6.94 5.80 19.54
N ILE A 63 -6.93 5.47 18.24
CA ILE A 63 -7.77 6.13 17.24
C ILE A 63 -9.20 5.58 17.39
N PRO A 64 -10.22 6.44 17.59
CA PRO A 64 -11.60 5.99 17.66
C PRO A 64 -12.04 5.27 16.37
N SER A 65 -12.76 4.16 16.51
CA SER A 65 -13.14 3.31 15.36
C SER A 65 -13.98 4.05 14.32
N ASN A 66 -14.88 4.94 14.75
CA ASN A 66 -15.68 5.78 13.85
C ASN A 66 -14.81 6.77 13.05
N GLU A 67 -13.80 7.38 13.69
CA GLU A 67 -12.85 8.28 13.04
C GLU A 67 -11.98 7.51 12.03
N PHE A 68 -11.48 6.33 12.43
CA PHE A 68 -10.67 5.48 11.57
C PHE A 68 -11.47 4.97 10.36
N HIS A 69 -12.71 4.54 10.56
CA HIS A 69 -13.57 4.10 9.47
C HIS A 69 -13.82 5.21 8.44
N MET A 70 -14.12 6.42 8.90
CA MET A 70 -14.28 7.58 8.00
C MET A 70 -12.98 7.93 7.28
N HIS A 71 -11.83 7.87 7.97
CA HIS A 71 -10.52 8.05 7.35
C HIS A 71 -10.26 7.05 6.22
N VAL A 72 -10.47 5.74 6.47
CA VAL A 72 -10.29 4.70 5.46
C VAL A 72 -11.24 4.91 4.29
N HIS A 73 -12.50 5.27 4.56
CA HIS A 73 -13.50 5.52 3.51
C HIS A 73 -13.05 6.65 2.56
N PHE A 74 -12.66 7.80 3.10
CA PHE A 74 -12.22 8.95 2.29
C PHE A 74 -10.84 8.74 1.65
N ALA A 75 -9.94 8.01 2.31
CA ALA A 75 -8.63 7.68 1.73
C ALA A 75 -8.78 6.86 0.43
N TRP A 76 -9.79 6.00 0.34
CA TRP A 76 -10.06 5.22 -0.87
C TRP A 76 -10.57 6.05 -2.05
N GLU A 77 -11.04 7.28 -1.82
CA GLU A 77 -11.39 8.21 -2.91
C GLU A 77 -10.16 8.82 -3.57
N LYS A 78 -9.04 8.85 -2.86
CA LYS A 78 -7.75 9.37 -3.32
C LYS A 78 -6.86 8.28 -3.91
N ALA A 79 -7.36 7.04 -4.01
CA ALA A 79 -6.62 5.88 -4.45
C ALA A 79 -6.07 6.01 -5.88
N MET A 80 -4.80 5.66 -6.07
CA MET A 80 -4.27 5.36 -7.40
C MET A 80 -4.73 3.97 -7.79
N HIS A 81 -5.95 3.87 -8.35
CA HIS A 81 -6.61 2.58 -8.63
C HIS A 81 -5.79 1.57 -9.46
N PRO A 82 -4.96 1.96 -10.44
CA PRO A 82 -4.09 1.00 -11.14
C PRO A 82 -3.07 0.32 -10.23
N MET A 83 -2.65 0.98 -9.14
CA MET A 83 -1.66 0.47 -8.18
C MET A 83 -2.29 0.00 -6.86
N SER A 84 -3.54 0.37 -6.59
CA SER A 84 -4.28 -0.01 -5.40
C SER A 84 -5.03 -1.32 -5.66
N LEU A 85 -4.63 -2.38 -4.96
CA LEU A 85 -4.96 -3.77 -5.30
C LEU A 85 -5.72 -4.48 -4.19
N VAL A 86 -6.55 -5.44 -4.58
CA VAL A 86 -7.33 -6.31 -3.68
C VAL A 86 -7.10 -7.76 -4.09
N VAL A 87 -6.77 -8.61 -3.11
CA VAL A 87 -6.68 -10.07 -3.28
C VAL A 87 -7.98 -10.69 -2.84
N ILE A 88 -8.56 -11.53 -3.70
CA ILE A 88 -9.87 -12.14 -3.51
C ILE A 88 -9.74 -13.65 -3.68
N SER A 89 -10.35 -14.43 -2.79
CA SER A 89 -10.48 -15.88 -2.97
C SER A 89 -11.42 -16.21 -4.13
N TYR A 90 -11.36 -17.43 -4.67
CA TYR A 90 -12.37 -17.86 -5.65
C TYR A 90 -13.79 -17.88 -5.10
N ASP A 91 -13.95 -18.02 -3.79
CA ASP A 91 -15.25 -17.93 -3.11
C ASP A 91 -15.75 -16.48 -2.93
N GLY A 92 -14.98 -15.49 -3.39
CA GLY A 92 -15.39 -14.07 -3.41
C GLY A 92 -15.06 -13.29 -2.13
N TYR A 93 -14.30 -13.87 -1.20
CA TYR A 93 -13.89 -13.17 0.03
C TYR A 93 -12.65 -12.33 -0.19
N ILE A 94 -12.64 -11.13 0.40
CA ILE A 94 -11.43 -10.29 0.43
C ILE A 94 -10.42 -10.94 1.39
N LEU A 95 -9.23 -11.23 0.88
CA LEU A 95 -8.12 -11.78 1.66
C LEU A 95 -7.04 -10.76 1.95
N GLY A 96 -7.00 -9.67 1.18
CA GLY A 96 -6.12 -8.55 1.44
C GLY A 96 -6.42 -7.36 0.55
N ALA A 97 -6.01 -6.19 0.99
CA ALA A 97 -6.15 -4.94 0.27
C ALA A 97 -4.92 -4.06 0.52
N ASN A 98 -4.48 -3.36 -0.50
CA ASN A 98 -3.40 -2.39 -0.43
C ASN A 98 -3.83 -1.11 -1.15
N LEU A 99 -3.95 -0.01 -0.41
CA LEU A 99 -4.14 1.31 -0.99
C LEU A 99 -2.79 1.91 -1.34
N VAL A 100 -2.68 2.43 -2.56
CA VAL A 100 -1.56 3.25 -2.98
C VAL A 100 -2.02 4.68 -3.18
N LEU A 101 -1.36 5.61 -2.51
CA LEU A 101 -1.59 7.05 -2.64
C LEU A 101 -0.33 7.76 -3.16
N PRO A 102 -0.49 8.85 -3.92
CA PRO A 102 0.57 9.83 -4.10
C PRO A 102 0.88 10.47 -2.74
N VAL A 103 2.17 10.62 -2.39
CA VAL A 103 2.58 11.19 -1.10
C VAL A 103 2.07 12.63 -0.93
N ASN A 104 2.00 13.41 -2.01
CA ASN A 104 1.44 14.77 -1.99
C ASN A 104 -0.06 14.81 -1.69
N SER A 105 -0.80 13.73 -1.96
CA SER A 105 -2.23 13.64 -1.62
C SER A 105 -2.50 13.31 -0.15
N MET A 106 -1.47 12.97 0.64
CA MET A 106 -1.65 12.64 2.05
C MET A 106 -2.17 13.82 2.88
N ALA A 107 -1.77 15.05 2.55
CA ALA A 107 -2.23 16.26 3.23
C ALA A 107 -3.73 16.57 2.99
N GLU A 108 -4.34 15.96 1.98
CA GLU A 108 -5.76 16.12 1.66
C GLU A 108 -6.66 15.04 2.30
N LEU A 109 -6.07 14.10 3.04
CA LEU A 109 -6.83 13.03 3.68
C LEU A 109 -7.67 13.57 4.82
N TYR A 110 -8.89 13.06 4.96
CA TYR A 110 -9.69 13.26 6.16
C TYR A 110 -8.96 12.60 7.34
N ALA A 111 -8.32 13.40 8.21
CA ALA A 111 -7.44 12.93 9.26
C ALA A 111 -7.77 13.61 10.61
N PRO A 112 -8.92 13.28 11.24
CA PRO A 112 -9.27 13.82 12.55
C PRO A 112 -8.37 13.31 13.67
N GLY A 113 -8.25 14.09 14.75
CA GLY A 113 -7.62 13.66 16.00
C GLY A 113 -6.20 13.12 15.82
N ASN A 114 -5.92 11.94 16.36
CA ASN A 114 -4.59 11.33 16.28
C ASN A 114 -4.17 10.91 14.86
N ILE A 115 -5.12 10.83 13.92
CA ILE A 115 -4.82 10.48 12.52
C ILE A 115 -3.98 11.59 11.87
N SER A 116 -4.22 12.87 12.18
CA SER A 116 -3.41 13.97 11.64
C SER A 116 -1.94 13.83 12.05
N ASN A 117 -1.69 13.49 13.33
CA ASN A 117 -0.32 13.28 13.83
C ASN A 117 0.41 12.17 13.08
N VAL A 118 -0.30 11.08 12.72
CA VAL A 118 0.25 9.98 11.92
C VAL A 118 0.54 10.42 10.50
N VAL A 119 -0.38 11.18 9.88
CA VAL A 119 -0.21 11.71 8.52
C VAL A 119 0.97 12.68 8.46
N ASP A 120 1.12 13.58 9.44
CA ASP A 120 2.22 14.52 9.54
C ASP A 120 3.56 13.81 9.75
N PHE A 121 3.59 12.82 10.65
CA PHE A 121 4.75 11.97 10.87
C PHE A 121 5.18 11.28 9.57
N ALA A 122 4.25 10.60 8.89
CA ALA A 122 4.53 9.85 7.67
C ALA A 122 5.01 10.77 6.54
N THR A 123 4.35 11.91 6.36
CA THR A 123 4.72 12.91 5.34
C THR A 123 6.13 13.43 5.55
N ASN A 124 6.49 13.76 6.79
CA ASN A 124 7.85 14.21 7.14
C ASN A 124 8.91 13.11 6.92
N CYS A 125 8.60 11.87 7.29
CA CYS A 125 9.47 10.73 7.03
C CYS A 125 9.70 10.53 5.51
N TYR A 126 8.65 10.57 4.69
CA TYR A 126 8.79 10.45 3.24
C TYR A 126 9.57 11.61 2.63
N ALA A 127 9.33 12.85 3.07
CA ALA A 127 10.09 14.01 2.61
C ALA A 127 11.60 13.84 2.88
N TRP A 128 11.97 13.40 4.08
CA TRP A 128 13.35 13.08 4.44
C TRP A 128 13.91 11.91 3.62
N ALA A 129 13.15 10.81 3.48
CA ALA A 129 13.56 9.63 2.74
C ALA A 129 13.88 9.97 1.27
N ARG A 130 13.11 10.86 0.64
CA ARG A 130 13.37 11.34 -0.73
C ARG A 130 14.70 12.09 -0.83
N SER A 131 15.04 12.93 0.16
CA SER A 131 16.26 13.75 0.14
C SER A 131 17.57 12.95 0.18
N LYS A 132 17.50 11.67 0.57
CA LYS A 132 18.65 10.77 0.68
C LYS A 132 19.14 10.21 -0.66
N GLU A 133 18.44 10.47 -1.76
CA GLU A 133 18.84 9.97 -3.09
C GLU A 133 19.68 11.01 -3.86
N PRO A 134 20.88 10.65 -4.32
CA PRO A 134 21.78 11.56 -5.04
C PRO A 134 21.24 12.05 -6.38
N SER A 135 20.31 11.31 -7.00
CA SER A 135 19.88 11.57 -8.38
C SER A 135 18.96 12.77 -8.54
N GLY A 136 18.46 13.39 -7.45
CA GLY A 136 17.73 14.67 -7.47
C GLY A 136 16.39 14.69 -8.23
N GLU A 137 16.05 13.63 -8.97
CA GLU A 137 14.99 13.62 -9.99
C GLU A 137 13.84 12.66 -9.69
N SER A 138 13.45 12.49 -8.42
CA SER A 138 12.17 11.82 -8.17
C SER A 138 11.04 12.77 -8.49
N VAL A 139 10.40 12.55 -9.65
CA VAL A 139 9.28 13.37 -10.12
C VAL A 139 8.07 13.21 -9.19
N GLU A 140 7.81 11.99 -8.71
CA GLU A 140 6.66 11.64 -7.88
C GLU A 140 7.01 10.56 -6.85
N SER A 141 6.25 10.51 -5.76
CA SER A 141 6.38 9.47 -4.74
C SER A 141 5.02 8.91 -4.38
N TYR A 142 4.97 7.61 -4.22
CA TYR A 142 3.79 6.83 -3.90
C TYR A 142 4.02 6.06 -2.61
N VAL A 143 2.95 5.80 -1.87
CA VAL A 143 3.01 5.05 -0.62
C VAL A 143 1.94 3.96 -0.61
N SER A 144 2.35 2.75 -0.26
CA SER A 144 1.42 1.73 0.20
C SER A 144 1.03 2.01 1.64
N THR A 145 -0.25 2.31 1.85
CA THR A 145 -0.83 2.57 3.17
C THR A 145 -2.14 1.80 3.32
N LEU A 146 -2.67 1.73 4.56
CA LEU A 146 -3.91 1.05 4.89
C LEU A 146 -3.95 -0.37 4.29
N ARG A 147 -2.80 -1.06 4.35
CA ARG A 147 -2.62 -2.41 3.82
C ARG A 147 -3.05 -3.43 4.86
N ALA A 148 -4.14 -4.14 4.56
CA ALA A 148 -4.70 -5.19 5.39
C ALA A 148 -4.58 -6.54 4.68
N TYR A 149 -4.31 -7.60 5.42
CA TYR A 149 -4.17 -8.94 4.86
C TYR A 149 -4.52 -10.02 5.89
N SER A 150 -5.00 -11.17 5.41
CA SER A 150 -5.34 -12.32 6.26
C SER A 150 -4.12 -13.11 6.72
N GLN A 151 -3.08 -13.17 5.90
CA GLN A 151 -1.86 -13.94 6.16
C GLN A 151 -0.65 -13.34 5.41
N GLU A 152 0.55 -13.70 5.86
CA GLU A 152 1.80 -13.17 5.31
C GLU A 152 1.96 -13.45 3.80
N ALA A 153 1.52 -14.62 3.32
CA ALA A 153 1.55 -14.95 1.88
C ALA A 153 0.74 -13.96 1.04
N VAL A 154 -0.43 -13.52 1.54
CA VAL A 154 -1.25 -12.50 0.87
C VAL A 154 -0.58 -11.13 0.91
N ASN A 155 0.09 -10.77 2.02
CA ASN A 155 0.87 -9.52 2.11
C ASN A 155 2.00 -9.50 1.07
N LYS A 156 2.78 -10.58 1.01
CA LYS A 156 3.87 -10.75 0.03
C LYS A 156 3.34 -10.64 -1.40
N TYR A 157 2.23 -11.32 -1.70
CA TYR A 157 1.61 -11.25 -3.02
C TYR A 157 1.11 -9.83 -3.35
N LEU A 158 0.47 -9.12 -2.41
CA LEU A 158 0.07 -7.72 -2.59
C LEU A 158 1.26 -6.82 -2.88
N ILE A 159 2.38 -6.96 -2.15
CA ILE A 159 3.58 -6.15 -2.37
C ILE A 159 4.18 -6.41 -3.75
N GLN A 160 4.30 -7.67 -4.15
CA GLN A 160 4.84 -8.06 -5.46
C GLN A 160 3.99 -7.49 -6.60
N GLN A 161 2.67 -7.67 -6.54
CA GLN A 161 1.75 -7.18 -7.55
C GLN A 161 1.74 -5.65 -7.58
N THR A 162 1.73 -5.00 -6.41
CA THR A 162 1.78 -3.53 -6.31
C THR A 162 3.08 -2.98 -6.89
N ALA A 163 4.23 -3.58 -6.58
CA ALA A 163 5.52 -3.16 -7.13
C ALA A 163 5.55 -3.28 -8.65
N THR A 164 4.90 -4.32 -9.20
CA THR A 164 4.74 -4.51 -10.64
C THR A 164 3.87 -3.41 -11.25
N GLN A 165 2.69 -3.16 -10.69
CA GLN A 165 1.79 -2.09 -11.15
C GLN A 165 2.42 -0.69 -11.02
N PHE A 166 3.11 -0.44 -9.92
CA PHE A 166 3.88 0.79 -9.72
C PHE A 166 4.91 1.00 -10.83
N LYS A 167 5.73 -0.02 -11.12
CA LYS A 167 6.71 0.06 -12.20
C LYS A 167 6.04 0.30 -13.54
N MET A 168 4.86 -0.27 -13.81
CA MET A 168 4.14 -0.08 -15.08
C MET A 168 3.55 1.33 -15.22
N HIS A 169 2.93 1.86 -14.16
CA HIS A 169 2.08 3.05 -14.24
C HIS A 169 2.73 4.35 -13.74
N SER A 170 3.82 4.27 -12.97
CA SER A 170 4.51 5.47 -12.48
C SER A 170 5.46 6.05 -13.52
N LYS A 171 5.73 7.35 -13.40
CA LYS A 171 6.78 8.02 -14.18
C LYS A 171 8.16 7.42 -13.85
N PRO A 172 9.07 7.32 -14.82
CA PRO A 172 10.46 6.92 -14.55
C PRO A 172 11.07 7.79 -13.44
N GLY A 173 11.88 7.19 -12.56
CA GLY A 173 12.47 7.88 -11.41
C GLY A 173 11.52 8.10 -10.22
N SER A 174 10.23 7.78 -10.33
CA SER A 174 9.31 7.84 -9.19
C SER A 174 9.72 6.86 -8.09
N TYR A 175 9.31 7.15 -6.85
CA TYR A 175 9.51 6.24 -5.71
C TYR A 175 8.22 5.60 -5.26
N HIS A 176 8.33 4.36 -4.78
CA HIS A 176 7.26 3.70 -4.03
C HIS A 176 7.77 3.25 -2.67
N PHE A 177 7.08 3.73 -1.63
CA PHE A 177 7.39 3.51 -0.23
C PHE A 177 6.47 2.47 0.40
N VAL A 178 7.08 1.61 1.22
CA VAL A 178 6.38 0.54 1.92
C VAL A 178 6.96 0.41 3.34
N TRP A 179 6.10 0.36 4.36
CA TRP A 179 6.49 -0.02 5.71
C TRP A 179 6.35 -1.52 5.92
N GLU A 180 7.37 -2.17 6.48
CA GLU A 180 7.33 -3.59 6.80
C GLU A 180 8.15 -3.94 8.05
N ALA A 181 7.83 -5.10 8.64
CA ALA A 181 8.60 -5.67 9.74
C ALA A 181 9.97 -6.17 9.26
N GLY A 182 11.04 -5.51 9.67
CA GLY A 182 12.40 -5.81 9.25
C GLY A 182 12.81 -7.26 9.54
N SER A 183 12.43 -7.79 10.69
CA SER A 183 12.80 -9.14 11.13
C SER A 183 12.28 -10.27 10.23
N SER A 184 11.10 -10.11 9.60
CA SER A 184 10.45 -11.18 8.82
C SER A 184 10.36 -10.88 7.32
N MET A 185 10.38 -9.60 6.94
CA MET A 185 10.11 -9.19 5.56
C MET A 185 11.35 -8.70 4.82
N HIS A 186 12.51 -8.53 5.47
CA HIS A 186 13.68 -7.94 4.83
C HIS A 186 14.12 -8.64 3.55
N ASP A 187 14.41 -9.94 3.60
CA ASP A 187 14.90 -10.69 2.43
C ASP A 187 13.87 -10.69 1.29
N PHE A 188 12.59 -10.81 1.65
CA PHE A 188 11.49 -10.67 0.69
C PHE A 188 11.49 -9.29 0.05
N MET A 189 11.59 -8.20 0.81
CA MET A 189 11.62 -6.84 0.26
C MET A 189 12.81 -6.64 -0.69
N ILE A 190 14.00 -7.14 -0.33
CA ILE A 190 15.17 -7.10 -1.22
C ILE A 190 14.91 -7.88 -2.51
N SER A 191 14.28 -9.06 -2.44
CA SER A 191 13.92 -9.86 -3.62
C SER A 191 12.95 -9.14 -4.58
N GLN A 192 12.21 -8.14 -4.08
CA GLN A 192 11.31 -7.30 -4.88
C GLN A 192 11.98 -6.00 -5.38
N ASN A 193 13.31 -5.87 -5.27
CA ASN A 193 14.11 -4.69 -5.58
C ASN A 193 13.73 -3.46 -4.74
N TYR A 194 13.38 -3.66 -3.47
CA TYR A 194 13.33 -2.58 -2.51
C TYR A 194 14.67 -2.42 -1.80
N THR A 195 14.99 -1.19 -1.47
CA THR A 195 16.09 -0.79 -0.59
C THR A 195 15.51 -0.43 0.77
N LYS A 196 16.20 -0.80 1.85
CA LYS A 196 15.84 -0.39 3.20
C LYS A 196 16.34 1.04 3.44
N VAL A 197 15.42 1.97 3.71
CA VAL A 197 15.74 3.39 3.89
C VAL A 197 16.06 3.70 5.35
N ALA A 198 15.17 3.30 6.26
CA ALA A 198 15.33 3.54 7.69
C ALA A 198 14.53 2.52 8.49
N CYS A 199 14.91 2.31 9.75
CA CYS A 199 14.12 1.56 10.74
C CYS A 199 14.01 2.39 12.01
N GLY A 200 13.02 2.13 12.86
CA GLY A 200 12.85 2.87 14.11
C GLY A 200 14.08 2.82 15.04
N ASN A 201 14.84 1.73 15.02
CA ASN A 201 16.07 1.57 15.79
C ASN A 201 17.35 2.11 15.11
N SER A 202 17.23 2.84 13.99
CA SER A 202 18.41 3.38 13.29
C SER A 202 19.16 4.37 14.17
N LYS A 203 20.49 4.29 14.16
CA LYS A 203 21.39 5.24 14.83
C LYS A 203 21.54 6.56 14.07
N GLU A 204 20.94 6.68 12.88
CA GLU A 204 20.94 7.94 12.13
C GLU A 204 20.24 9.06 12.91
N GLN A 205 20.88 10.22 13.00
CA GLN A 205 20.34 11.38 13.69
C GLN A 205 20.32 12.61 12.77
N PRO A 206 19.16 13.26 12.57
CA PRO A 206 17.83 12.82 13.01
C PRO A 206 17.32 11.62 12.19
N ASN A 207 16.51 10.75 12.81
CA ASN A 207 15.69 9.72 12.12
C ASN A 207 14.21 10.14 12.15
N PRO A 208 13.71 10.84 11.12
CA PRO A 208 12.31 11.29 11.11
C PRO A 208 11.31 10.15 10.98
N CYS A 209 11.79 8.96 10.66
CA CYS A 209 11.02 7.75 10.38
C CYS A 209 10.89 6.80 11.58
N ASP A 210 11.27 7.23 12.79
CA ASP A 210 11.00 6.46 14.01
C ASP A 210 9.54 6.62 14.48
N TRP A 211 8.76 5.55 14.35
CA TRP A 211 7.35 5.50 14.75
C TRP A 211 7.10 5.79 16.23
N GLN A 212 8.12 5.74 17.11
CA GLN A 212 7.98 6.21 18.49
C GLN A 212 7.57 7.69 18.54
N ARG A 213 7.98 8.49 17.55
CA ARG A 213 7.59 9.91 17.42
C ARG A 213 6.10 10.10 17.15
N ALA A 214 5.42 9.07 16.65
CA ALA A 214 3.98 9.06 16.46
C ALA A 214 3.22 8.39 17.62
N GLY A 215 3.93 7.91 18.65
CA GLY A 215 3.34 7.26 19.83
C GLY A 215 3.34 5.73 19.83
N LEU A 216 3.99 5.07 18.86
CA LEU A 216 4.13 3.61 18.91
C LEU A 216 5.12 3.19 20.01
N PRO A 217 4.83 2.11 20.78
CA PRO A 217 5.80 1.54 21.70
C PRO A 217 7.07 1.10 20.97
N SER A 218 8.22 1.25 21.64
CA SER A 218 9.54 0.88 21.10
C SER A 218 9.63 -0.59 20.65
N SER A 219 8.90 -1.49 21.32
CA SER A 219 8.80 -2.91 20.97
C SER A 219 8.25 -3.14 19.56
N PHE A 220 7.37 -2.26 19.07
CA PHE A 220 6.85 -2.30 17.70
C PHE A 220 7.69 -1.43 16.77
N ALA A 221 7.95 -0.18 17.16
CA ALA A 221 8.60 0.81 16.31
C ALA A 221 10.01 0.40 15.87
N SER A 222 10.78 -0.26 16.75
CA SER A 222 12.15 -0.69 16.45
C SER A 222 12.26 -1.66 15.28
N ASN A 223 11.24 -2.50 15.07
CA ASN A 223 11.20 -3.48 13.98
C ASN A 223 10.52 -2.93 12.70
N LEU A 224 9.86 -1.77 12.76
CA LEU A 224 9.25 -1.17 11.59
C LEU A 224 10.31 -0.46 10.75
N CYS A 225 10.45 -0.91 9.51
CA CYS A 225 11.39 -0.37 8.55
C CYS A 225 10.65 0.19 7.33
N LEU A 226 11.10 1.35 6.87
CA LEU A 226 10.71 1.94 5.61
C LEU A 226 11.56 1.37 4.49
N TYR A 227 10.90 0.86 3.47
CA TYR A 227 11.50 0.38 2.23
C TYR A 227 11.09 1.28 1.06
N ARG A 228 12.00 1.39 0.08
CA ARG A 228 11.79 2.15 -1.16
C ARG A 228 12.18 1.33 -2.37
N THR A 229 11.36 1.33 -3.41
CA THR A 229 11.76 0.95 -4.77
C THR A 229 11.63 2.14 -5.72
N ILE A 230 12.29 2.06 -6.87
CA ILE A 230 12.39 3.16 -7.85
C ILE A 230 11.86 2.65 -9.19
N SER A 231 11.06 3.48 -9.87
CA SER A 231 10.62 3.21 -11.24
C SER A 231 11.82 3.35 -12.20
N PRO A 232 12.12 2.35 -13.05
CA PRO A 232 13.34 2.37 -13.84
C PRO A 232 13.40 3.54 -14.85
N ILE A 233 14.55 4.22 -14.93
CA ILE A 233 14.79 5.41 -15.76
C ILE A 233 14.85 5.09 -17.27
N TRP A 234 15.26 3.86 -17.64
CA TRP A 234 15.42 3.44 -19.04
C TRP A 234 14.12 3.39 -19.86
N LYS A 235 12.95 3.59 -19.24
CA LYS A 235 11.66 3.82 -19.91
C LYS A 235 11.61 5.09 -20.78
N LEU A 236 12.65 5.93 -20.73
CA LEU A 236 12.74 7.17 -21.50
C LEU A 236 13.31 6.99 -22.93
N GLN A 237 13.63 5.77 -23.38
CA GLN A 237 14.08 5.57 -24.76
C GLN A 237 12.88 5.51 -25.71
N PRO A 238 12.72 6.47 -26.64
CA PRO A 238 11.74 6.32 -27.72
C PRO A 238 12.18 5.17 -28.63
N VAL A 239 11.21 4.32 -29.01
CA VAL A 239 11.33 3.37 -30.12
C VAL A 239 11.36 4.15 -31.43
#